data_AF-A0A6M2AA35-F1
#
_entry.id   AF-A0A6M2AA35-F1
#
_cell.length_a   1.000
_cell.length_b   1.000
_cell.length_c   1.000
_cell.angle_alpha   90.00
_cell.angle_beta   90.00
_cell.angle_gamma   90.00
#
_symmetry.space_group_name_H-M   'P 1'
#
loop_
_entity.id
_entity.type
_entity.pdbx_description
1 polymer ?
#
loop_
_entity_poly.entity_id
_entity_poly.type
_entity_poly.pdbx_seq_one_letter_code
_entity_poly.pdbx_strand_id
1 'polypeptide(L)'
;MLKETGYQEKFEMVRPWLVEIIHDVKKDLKNEHLKADREFCKRYFLGKSLQQVTLQELADAYYTDVKEGNVGLGEFISSRWLLKHTDVYYYFEETLNKITPDFDEMDLLPDDVSQTLVDGALKKFGPRLTYLFSVLNSVVFSDAIYEELRMKAEKETEKVRQEEAKKQTNETLESLQSRYARELTAMKDRYEKKFAGMEKKYNKNTETLKKQVRTLHKKLDGSDESS
;
A
#
# COMPACT_ATOMS: atom_id res chain seq x y z
N MET A 1 -28.41 7.40 15.02
CA MET A 1 -29.29 8.16 14.08
C MET A 1 -28.44 8.88 13.03
N LEU A 2 -28.28 8.34 11.81
CA LEU A 2 -27.49 8.97 10.73
C LEU A 2 -28.31 9.71 9.66
N LYS A 3 -29.65 9.54 9.64
CA LYS A 3 -30.54 10.14 8.65
C LYS A 3 -30.52 11.68 8.68
N GLU A 4 -30.28 12.26 9.86
CA GLU A 4 -30.14 13.72 10.05
C GLU A 4 -28.69 14.20 10.23
N THR A 5 -27.72 13.29 10.12
CA THR A 5 -26.30 13.61 10.31
C THR A 5 -25.77 14.38 9.12
N GLY A 6 -25.25 15.58 9.39
CA GLY A 6 -24.61 16.42 8.37
C GLY A 6 -23.32 15.80 7.83
N TYR A 7 -22.88 16.24 6.65
CA TYR A 7 -21.62 15.76 6.08
C TYR A 7 -20.40 16.07 6.96
N GLN A 8 -20.47 17.10 7.82
CA GLN A 8 -19.43 17.40 8.81
C GLN A 8 -19.20 16.22 9.77
N GLU A 9 -20.28 15.67 10.32
CA GLU A 9 -20.23 14.57 11.28
C GLU A 9 -19.86 13.26 10.58
N LYS A 10 -20.39 13.01 9.38
CA LYS A 10 -19.99 11.84 8.55
C LYS A 10 -18.49 11.86 8.26
N PHE A 11 -17.94 13.02 7.89
CA PHE A 11 -16.52 13.17 7.60
C PHE A 11 -15.64 13.05 8.85
N GLU A 12 -16.16 13.39 10.03
CA GLU A 12 -15.47 13.08 11.29
C GLU A 12 -15.45 11.56 11.53
N MET A 13 -16.56 10.87 11.32
CA MET A 13 -16.67 9.41 11.52
C MET A 13 -15.79 8.60 10.57
N VAL A 14 -15.59 9.08 9.32
CA VAL A 14 -14.73 8.41 8.34
C VAL A 14 -13.31 8.99 8.26
N ARG A 15 -12.98 9.96 9.11
CA ARG A 15 -11.68 10.64 9.11
C ARG A 15 -10.47 9.69 9.08
N PRO A 16 -10.43 8.57 9.82
CA PRO A 16 -9.31 7.64 9.77
C PRO A 16 -9.03 7.06 8.37
N TRP A 17 -10.07 6.97 7.52
CA TRP A 17 -10.01 6.39 6.18
C TRP A 17 -10.13 7.44 5.06
N LEU A 18 -10.19 8.72 5.40
CA LEU A 18 -10.47 9.76 4.41
C LEU A 18 -9.41 9.83 3.31
N VAL A 19 -8.15 9.55 3.65
CA VAL A 19 -7.05 9.47 2.67
C VAL A 19 -7.36 8.43 1.59
N GLU A 20 -7.88 7.27 1.97
CA GLU A 20 -8.25 6.19 1.05
C GLU A 20 -9.49 6.56 0.23
N ILE A 21 -10.51 7.14 0.87
CA ILE A 21 -11.71 7.64 0.18
C ILE A 21 -11.30 8.63 -0.94
N ILE A 22 -10.44 9.59 -0.60
CA ILE A 22 -9.92 10.60 -1.52
C ILE A 22 -9.03 9.98 -2.59
N HIS A 23 -8.30 8.90 -2.28
CA HIS A 23 -7.55 8.15 -3.28
C HIS A 23 -8.47 7.61 -4.37
N ASP A 24 -9.57 6.98 -3.96
CA ASP A 24 -10.51 6.34 -4.87
C ASP A 24 -11.15 7.37 -5.80
N VAL A 25 -11.56 8.53 -5.28
CA VAL A 25 -12.22 9.59 -6.07
C VAL A 25 -11.24 10.63 -6.65
N LYS A 26 -9.93 10.44 -6.52
CA LYS A 26 -8.90 11.44 -6.87
C LYS A 26 -9.01 11.96 -8.31
N LYS A 27 -9.32 11.06 -9.26
CA LYS A 27 -9.45 11.44 -10.68
C LYS A 27 -10.63 12.38 -10.91
N ASP A 28 -11.76 12.10 -10.27
CA ASP A 28 -12.99 12.88 -10.37
C ASP A 28 -12.79 14.25 -9.70
N LEU A 29 -12.18 14.26 -8.51
CA LEU A 29 -11.78 15.50 -7.81
C LEU A 29 -10.86 16.37 -8.67
N LYS A 30 -9.88 15.77 -9.35
CA LYS A 30 -8.96 16.51 -10.23
C LYS A 30 -9.64 17.05 -11.49
N ASN A 31 -10.62 16.34 -12.03
CA ASN A 31 -11.22 16.70 -13.31
C ASN A 31 -12.39 17.66 -13.17
N GLU A 32 -13.20 17.49 -12.13
CA GLU A 32 -14.47 18.21 -11.96
C GLU A 32 -14.36 19.35 -10.94
N HIS A 33 -13.65 19.12 -9.83
CA HIS A 33 -13.54 20.13 -8.77
C HIS A 33 -12.28 20.99 -8.91
N LEU A 34 -11.08 20.42 -8.73
CA LEU A 34 -9.82 21.18 -8.62
C LEU A 34 -9.46 21.97 -9.90
N LYS A 35 -9.95 21.56 -11.06
CA LYS A 35 -9.79 22.32 -12.32
C LYS A 35 -10.72 23.54 -12.39
N ALA A 36 -11.92 23.42 -11.84
CA ALA A 36 -12.95 24.45 -11.87
C ALA A 36 -12.77 25.46 -10.73
N ASP A 37 -12.47 24.98 -9.52
CA ASP A 37 -12.34 25.81 -8.32
C ASP A 37 -10.88 26.20 -8.04
N ARG A 38 -10.47 27.32 -8.65
CA ARG A 38 -9.15 27.90 -8.42
C ARG A 38 -9.01 28.55 -7.05
N GLU A 39 -10.09 29.02 -6.45
CA GLU A 39 -10.05 29.67 -5.14
C GLU A 39 -9.80 28.63 -4.05
N PHE A 40 -10.45 27.47 -4.10
CA PHE A 40 -10.12 26.32 -3.26
C PHE A 40 -8.63 25.97 -3.35
N CYS A 41 -8.09 25.89 -4.57
CA CYS A 41 -6.67 25.55 -4.76
C CYS A 41 -5.73 26.59 -4.18
N LYS A 42 -6.05 27.90 -4.30
CA LYS A 42 -5.25 28.96 -3.67
C LYS A 42 -5.34 28.91 -2.16
N ARG A 43 -6.54 28.69 -1.62
CA ARG A 43 -6.84 28.65 -0.19
C ARG A 43 -6.06 27.54 0.52
N TYR A 44 -6.08 26.33 -0.02
CA TYR A 44 -5.51 25.15 0.65
C TYR A 44 -4.12 24.73 0.17
N PHE A 45 -3.75 25.05 -1.07
CA PHE A 45 -2.48 24.60 -1.65
C PHE A 45 -1.50 25.73 -1.98
N LEU A 46 -1.82 26.99 -1.67
CA LEU A 46 -0.93 28.16 -1.79
C LEU A 46 -0.18 28.25 -3.14
N GLY A 47 -0.84 27.85 -4.23
CA GLY A 47 -0.25 27.87 -5.58
C GLY A 47 0.68 26.69 -5.92
N LYS A 48 0.76 25.65 -5.09
CA LYS A 48 1.41 24.37 -5.46
C LYS A 48 0.75 23.80 -6.72
N SER A 49 1.55 23.14 -7.56
CA SER A 49 1.02 22.37 -8.68
C SER A 49 0.18 21.19 -8.17
N LEU A 50 -0.98 20.91 -8.78
CA LEU A 50 -1.83 19.76 -8.46
C LEU A 50 -1.13 18.39 -8.59
N GLN A 51 0.03 18.37 -9.25
CA GLN A 51 0.89 17.17 -9.35
C GLN A 51 1.75 16.97 -8.10
N GLN A 52 2.06 18.04 -7.37
CA GLN A 52 2.89 18.05 -6.17
C GLN A 52 2.05 17.89 -4.88
N VAL A 53 0.73 18.11 -4.96
CA VAL A 53 -0.16 17.91 -3.81
C VAL A 53 -0.27 16.42 -3.50
N THR A 54 0.12 16.06 -2.27
CA THR A 54 0.04 14.70 -1.75
C THR A 54 -1.41 14.31 -1.47
N LEU A 55 -1.63 13.00 -1.32
CA LEU A 55 -2.96 12.49 -1.00
C LEU A 55 -3.43 12.90 0.40
N GLN A 56 -2.50 12.97 1.36
CA GLN A 56 -2.77 13.46 2.70
C GLN A 56 -3.22 14.93 2.68
N GLU A 57 -2.48 15.79 1.97
CA GLU A 57 -2.84 17.21 1.84
C GLU A 57 -4.22 17.39 1.18
N LEU A 58 -4.57 16.56 0.20
CA LEU A 58 -5.92 16.58 -0.38
C LEU A 58 -6.97 16.19 0.67
N ALA A 59 -6.75 15.10 1.42
CA ALA A 59 -7.69 14.64 2.44
C ALA A 59 -7.88 15.69 3.55
N ASP A 60 -6.80 16.30 4.02
CA ASP A 60 -6.85 17.34 5.05
C ASP A 60 -7.59 18.59 4.55
N ALA A 61 -7.35 19.01 3.30
CA ALA A 61 -8.03 20.15 2.69
C ALA A 61 -9.55 19.91 2.57
N TYR A 62 -9.96 18.76 2.02
CA TYR A 62 -11.37 18.42 1.89
C TYR A 62 -12.06 18.21 3.24
N TYR A 63 -11.39 17.58 4.20
CA TYR A 63 -11.91 17.48 5.57
C TYR A 63 -12.16 18.85 6.18
N THR A 64 -11.18 19.76 6.07
CA THR A 64 -11.28 21.11 6.64
C THR A 64 -12.42 21.88 6.00
N ASP A 65 -12.54 21.87 4.67
CA ASP A 65 -13.56 22.62 3.96
C ASP A 65 -14.98 22.08 4.23
N VAL A 66 -15.15 20.76 4.28
CA VAL A 66 -16.42 20.14 4.67
C VAL A 66 -16.77 20.51 6.11
N LYS A 67 -15.80 20.43 7.03
CA LYS A 67 -15.99 20.79 8.45
C LYS A 67 -16.38 22.26 8.65
N GLU A 68 -15.86 23.16 7.81
CA GLU A 68 -16.23 24.58 7.79
C GLU A 68 -17.64 24.84 7.23
N GLY A 69 -18.32 23.81 6.72
CA GLY A 69 -19.71 23.89 6.29
C GLY A 69 -19.92 23.73 4.78
N ASN A 70 -18.91 23.32 4.02
CA ASN A 70 -19.10 23.01 2.61
C ASN A 70 -19.76 21.62 2.41
N VAL A 71 -21.08 21.59 2.65
CA VAL A 71 -21.94 20.41 2.51
C VAL A 71 -21.87 19.86 1.08
N GLY A 72 -21.83 20.73 0.07
CA GLY A 72 -21.81 20.33 -1.35
C GLY A 72 -20.56 19.52 -1.72
N LEU A 73 -19.39 19.85 -1.16
CA LEU A 73 -18.19 19.03 -1.35
C LEU A 73 -18.26 17.69 -0.63
N GLY A 74 -18.85 17.67 0.57
CA GLY A 74 -19.08 16.43 1.33
C GLY A 74 -19.98 15.47 0.57
N GLU A 75 -21.06 15.98 -0.01
CA GLU A 75 -21.97 15.23 -0.89
C GLU A 75 -21.27 14.76 -2.15
N PHE A 76 -20.54 15.65 -2.84
CA PHE A 76 -19.83 15.31 -4.07
C PHE A 76 -18.86 14.14 -3.86
N ILE A 77 -18.03 14.20 -2.83
CA ILE A 77 -17.05 13.15 -2.51
C ILE A 77 -17.76 11.85 -2.15
N SER A 78 -18.77 11.90 -1.28
CA SER A 78 -19.55 10.74 -0.86
C SER A 78 -20.20 10.05 -2.06
N SER A 79 -20.89 10.81 -2.91
CA SER A 79 -21.57 10.30 -4.11
C SER A 79 -20.59 9.69 -5.11
N ARG A 80 -19.44 10.34 -5.36
CA ARG A 80 -18.41 9.78 -6.25
C ARG A 80 -17.79 8.50 -5.68
N TRP A 81 -17.65 8.41 -4.36
CA TRP A 81 -17.13 7.21 -3.72
C TRP A 81 -18.14 6.06 -3.78
N LEU A 82 -19.42 6.33 -3.50
CA LEU A 82 -20.52 5.37 -3.59
C LEU A 82 -20.67 4.81 -5.02
N LEU A 83 -20.56 5.66 -6.04
CA LEU A 83 -20.58 5.24 -7.45
C LEU A 83 -19.42 4.32 -7.86
N LYS A 84 -18.34 4.25 -7.08
CA LYS A 84 -17.25 3.29 -7.31
C LYS A 84 -17.45 1.97 -6.55
N HIS A 85 -18.36 1.96 -5.59
CA HIS A 85 -18.67 0.83 -4.71
C HIS A 85 -20.14 0.42 -4.90
N THR A 86 -20.59 0.37 -6.15
CA THR A 86 -21.97 0.02 -6.52
C THR A 86 -22.34 -1.40 -6.13
N ASP A 87 -21.36 -2.29 -6.05
CA ASP A 87 -21.54 -3.66 -5.58
C ASP A 87 -22.05 -3.73 -4.12
N VAL A 88 -21.52 -2.87 -3.25
CA VAL A 88 -22.01 -2.72 -1.88
C VAL A 88 -23.43 -2.16 -1.90
N TYR A 89 -23.68 -1.12 -2.72
CA TYR A 89 -25.02 -0.55 -2.88
C TYR A 89 -26.05 -1.60 -3.31
N TYR A 90 -25.77 -2.36 -4.37
CA TYR A 90 -26.68 -3.40 -4.87
C TYR A 90 -26.95 -4.46 -3.82
N TYR A 91 -25.95 -4.86 -3.03
CA TYR A 91 -26.17 -5.81 -1.95
C TYR A 91 -27.14 -5.28 -0.89
N PHE A 92 -26.97 -4.02 -0.47
CA PHE A 92 -27.85 -3.39 0.50
C PHE A 92 -29.25 -3.20 -0.08
N GLU A 93 -29.36 -2.67 -1.29
CA GLU A 93 -30.63 -2.47 -2.00
C GLU A 93 -31.39 -3.79 -2.19
N GLU A 94 -30.76 -4.86 -2.69
CA GLU A 94 -31.41 -6.16 -2.87
C GLU A 94 -31.89 -6.78 -1.55
N THR A 95 -31.13 -6.57 -0.48
CA THR A 95 -31.44 -7.16 0.83
C THR A 95 -32.56 -6.36 1.51
N LEU A 96 -32.54 -5.03 1.41
CA LEU A 96 -33.56 -4.15 1.96
C LEU A 96 -34.88 -4.27 1.20
N ASN A 97 -34.85 -4.34 -0.13
CA ASN A 97 -36.05 -4.55 -0.96
C ASN A 97 -36.81 -5.84 -0.62
N LYS A 98 -36.11 -6.89 -0.18
CA LYS A 98 -36.75 -8.15 0.24
C LYS A 98 -37.54 -8.01 1.55
N ILE A 99 -37.25 -6.99 2.33
CA ILE A 99 -37.80 -6.77 3.66
C ILE A 99 -38.92 -5.74 3.59
N THR A 100 -38.70 -4.62 2.91
CA THR A 100 -39.72 -3.58 2.72
C THR A 100 -39.49 -2.90 1.36
N PRO A 101 -40.50 -2.87 0.46
CA PRO A 101 -40.39 -2.19 -0.84
C PRO A 101 -40.18 -0.67 -0.74
N ASP A 102 -40.54 -0.07 0.40
CA ASP A 102 -40.41 1.37 0.73
C ASP A 102 -39.35 1.60 1.82
N PHE A 103 -38.18 0.95 1.66
CA PHE A 103 -37.10 1.04 2.65
C PHE A 103 -36.49 2.45 2.77
N ASP A 104 -36.72 3.33 1.79
CA ASP A 104 -36.29 4.73 1.81
C ASP A 104 -37.00 5.57 2.89
N GLU A 105 -38.22 5.18 3.27
CA GLU A 105 -38.98 5.88 4.31
C GLU A 105 -38.63 5.45 5.73
N MET A 106 -37.84 4.37 5.91
CA MET A 106 -37.54 3.84 7.24
C MET A 106 -36.63 4.77 8.06
N ASP A 107 -36.95 4.91 9.35
CA ASP A 107 -36.18 5.73 10.32
C ASP A 107 -35.25 4.88 11.22
N LEU A 108 -35.45 3.57 11.25
CA LEU A 108 -34.55 2.63 11.91
C LEU A 108 -34.81 1.22 11.37
N LEU A 109 -33.74 0.51 11.03
CA LEU A 109 -33.83 -0.92 10.73
C LEU A 109 -33.92 -1.72 12.04
N PRO A 110 -34.81 -2.72 12.13
CA PRO A 110 -34.82 -3.67 13.24
C PRO A 110 -33.43 -4.29 13.46
N ASP A 111 -33.04 -4.51 14.72
CA ASP A 111 -31.68 -4.98 15.04
C ASP A 111 -31.38 -6.37 14.45
N ASP A 112 -32.37 -7.27 14.37
CA ASP A 112 -32.25 -8.60 13.78
C ASP A 112 -32.00 -8.56 12.27
N VAL A 113 -32.71 -7.66 11.58
CA VAL A 113 -32.52 -7.37 10.16
C VAL A 113 -31.16 -6.72 9.92
N SER A 114 -30.83 -5.72 10.74
CA SER A 114 -29.58 -4.97 10.66
C SER A 114 -28.39 -5.90 10.84
N GLN A 115 -28.44 -6.82 11.82
CA GLN A 115 -27.38 -7.79 12.05
C GLN A 115 -27.22 -8.75 10.86
N THR A 116 -28.33 -9.25 10.31
CA THR A 116 -28.30 -10.16 9.15
C THR A 116 -27.69 -9.48 7.91
N LEU A 117 -28.07 -8.23 7.66
CA LEU A 117 -27.53 -7.41 6.58
C LEU A 117 -26.04 -7.14 6.78
N VAL A 118 -25.66 -6.73 7.99
CA VAL A 118 -24.27 -6.45 8.35
C VAL A 118 -23.41 -7.70 8.23
N ASP A 119 -23.81 -8.83 8.79
CA ASP A 119 -23.03 -10.07 8.73
C ASP A 119 -22.79 -10.54 7.30
N GLY A 120 -23.79 -10.40 6.43
CA GLY A 120 -23.66 -10.71 5.01
C GLY A 120 -22.73 -9.73 4.28
N ALA A 121 -22.80 -8.43 4.58
CA ALA A 121 -21.89 -7.41 4.04
C ALA A 121 -20.45 -7.65 4.51
N LEU A 122 -20.25 -7.89 5.80
CA LEU A 122 -18.95 -8.19 6.41
C LEU A 122 -18.27 -9.39 5.74
N LYS A 123 -19.04 -10.43 5.41
CA LYS A 123 -18.51 -11.62 4.74
C LYS A 123 -18.12 -11.38 3.28
N LYS A 124 -18.84 -10.49 2.58
CA LYS A 124 -18.64 -10.23 1.14
C LYS A 124 -17.60 -9.14 0.86
N PHE A 125 -17.68 -8.03 1.57
CA PHE A 125 -16.92 -6.81 1.29
C PHE A 125 -15.91 -6.46 2.38
N GLY A 126 -16.04 -7.08 3.55
CA GLY A 126 -15.18 -6.81 4.70
C GLY A 126 -15.71 -5.68 5.59
N PRO A 127 -15.23 -5.63 6.85
CA PRO A 127 -15.58 -4.60 7.83
C PRO A 127 -15.46 -3.16 7.36
N ARG A 128 -14.32 -2.80 6.77
CA ARG A 128 -14.03 -1.40 6.41
C ARG A 128 -14.98 -0.88 5.35
N LEU A 129 -15.15 -1.59 4.23
CA LEU A 129 -16.04 -1.15 3.15
C LEU A 129 -17.49 -1.09 3.62
N THR A 130 -17.91 -2.07 4.43
CA THR A 130 -19.26 -2.10 5.01
C THR A 130 -19.51 -0.89 5.89
N TYR A 131 -18.58 -0.54 6.78
CA TYR A 131 -18.70 0.63 7.64
C TYR A 131 -18.73 1.94 6.83
N LEU A 132 -17.78 2.14 5.91
CA LEU A 132 -17.70 3.36 5.09
C LEU A 132 -18.98 3.56 4.27
N PHE A 133 -19.46 2.51 3.61
CA PHE A 133 -20.73 2.57 2.89
C PHE A 133 -21.89 2.93 3.81
N SER A 134 -21.97 2.30 4.98
CA SER A 134 -23.05 2.53 5.94
C SER A 134 -23.06 3.97 6.47
N VAL A 135 -21.90 4.61 6.62
CA VAL A 135 -21.79 6.02 7.06
C VAL A 135 -22.07 6.99 5.92
N LEU A 136 -21.46 6.79 4.74
CA LEU A 136 -21.58 7.71 3.60
C LEU A 136 -22.99 7.67 2.98
N ASN A 137 -23.60 6.48 2.91
CA ASN A 137 -24.96 6.29 2.42
C ASN A 137 -26.02 6.49 3.52
N SER A 138 -25.61 6.81 4.76
CA SER A 138 -26.52 7.12 5.88
C SER A 138 -27.52 6.00 6.18
N VAL A 139 -27.05 4.75 6.16
CA VAL A 139 -27.90 3.59 6.47
C VAL A 139 -28.44 3.72 7.89
N VAL A 140 -29.65 3.22 8.15
CA VAL A 140 -30.37 3.54 9.38
C VAL A 140 -30.23 2.45 10.44
N PHE A 141 -28.99 2.20 10.87
CA PHE A 141 -28.70 1.25 11.96
C PHE A 141 -28.80 1.89 13.35
N SER A 142 -28.93 1.03 14.37
CA SER A 142 -28.75 1.41 15.77
C SER A 142 -27.29 1.77 16.07
N ASP A 143 -27.08 2.63 17.06
CA ASP A 143 -25.74 3.13 17.41
C ASP A 143 -24.80 1.99 17.88
N ALA A 144 -25.35 0.94 18.49
CA ALA A 144 -24.61 -0.25 18.90
C ALA A 144 -23.99 -0.99 17.70
N ILE A 145 -24.74 -1.15 16.61
CA ILE A 145 -24.27 -1.80 15.38
C ILE A 145 -23.20 -0.95 14.71
N TYR A 146 -23.36 0.37 14.70
CA TYR A 146 -22.34 1.29 14.16
C TYR A 146 -21.03 1.22 14.93
N GLU A 147 -21.09 1.19 16.26
CA GLU A 147 -19.91 1.08 17.11
C GLU A 147 -19.18 -0.26 16.88
N GLU A 148 -19.93 -1.36 16.78
CA GLU A 148 -19.36 -2.66 16.47
C GLU A 148 -18.69 -2.68 15.09
N LEU A 149 -19.35 -2.12 14.07
CA LEU A 149 -18.80 -1.99 12.72
C LEU A 149 -17.53 -1.15 12.71
N ARG A 150 -17.51 -0.02 13.43
CA ARG A 150 -16.34 0.85 13.55
C ARG A 150 -15.16 0.10 14.14
N MET A 151 -15.37 -0.59 15.28
CA MET A 151 -14.30 -1.37 15.92
C MET A 151 -13.77 -2.48 15.00
N LYS A 152 -14.65 -3.18 14.26
CA LYS A 152 -14.22 -4.20 13.30
C LYS A 152 -13.41 -3.58 12.15
N ALA A 153 -13.82 -2.43 11.63
CA ALA A 153 -13.13 -1.71 10.56
C ALA A 153 -11.74 -1.21 10.99
N GLU A 154 -11.63 -0.65 12.20
CA GLU A 154 -10.35 -0.21 12.77
C GLU A 154 -9.38 -1.38 12.96
N LYS A 155 -9.89 -2.49 13.52
CA LYS A 155 -9.09 -3.71 13.72
C LYS A 155 -8.60 -4.30 12.40
N GLU A 156 -9.45 -4.32 11.37
CA GLU A 156 -9.05 -4.74 10.02
C GLU A 156 -7.96 -3.84 9.46
N THR A 157 -8.13 -2.52 9.59
CA THR A 157 -7.18 -1.53 9.09
C THR A 157 -5.80 -1.70 9.74
N GLU A 158 -5.77 -1.88 11.06
CA GLU A 158 -4.52 -2.11 11.77
C GLU A 158 -3.87 -3.45 11.36
N LYS A 159 -4.67 -4.50 11.16
CA LYS A 159 -4.16 -5.79 10.69
C LYS A 159 -3.53 -5.69 9.29
N VAL A 160 -4.21 -5.03 8.36
CA VAL A 160 -3.69 -4.80 7.00
C VAL A 160 -2.39 -4.00 7.06
N ARG A 161 -2.35 -2.94 7.86
CA ARG A 161 -1.13 -2.12 8.05
C ARG A 161 0.05 -2.94 8.58
N GLN A 162 -0.19 -3.82 9.54
CA GLN A 162 0.85 -4.71 10.08
C GLN A 162 1.33 -5.73 9.05
N GLU A 163 0.43 -6.26 8.23
CA GLU A 163 0.77 -7.20 7.15
C GLU A 163 1.60 -6.52 6.06
N GLU A 164 1.25 -5.30 5.67
CA GLU A 164 2.03 -4.49 4.72
C GLU A 164 3.43 -4.17 5.25
N ALA A 165 3.54 -3.78 6.53
CA ALA A 165 4.83 -3.52 7.17
C ALA A 165 5.73 -4.77 7.21
N LYS A 166 5.14 -5.94 7.50
CA LYS A 166 5.86 -7.23 7.44
C LYS A 166 6.31 -7.56 6.02
N LYS A 167 5.46 -7.33 5.02
CA LYS A 167 5.78 -7.58 3.61
C LYS A 167 6.96 -6.70 3.15
N GLN A 168 6.92 -5.40 3.44
CA GLN A 168 8.03 -4.50 3.12
C GLN A 168 9.35 -4.90 3.79
N THR A 169 9.27 -5.37 5.04
CA THR A 169 10.44 -5.89 5.77
C THR A 169 11.02 -7.14 5.08
N ASN A 170 10.16 -8.07 4.66
CA ASN A 170 10.59 -9.27 3.94
C ASN A 170 11.22 -8.94 2.59
N GLU A 171 10.60 -8.07 1.79
CA GLU A 171 11.14 -7.62 0.50
C GLU A 171 12.52 -6.94 0.68
N THR A 172 12.68 -6.16 1.74
CA THR A 172 13.97 -5.53 2.08
C THR A 172 15.01 -6.59 2.43
N LEU A 173 14.67 -7.58 3.24
CA LEU A 173 15.57 -8.68 3.60
C LEU A 173 15.99 -9.52 2.38
N GLU A 174 15.05 -9.86 1.50
CA GLU A 174 15.33 -10.59 0.26
C GLU A 174 16.26 -9.80 -0.66
N SER A 175 16.03 -8.49 -0.81
CA SER A 175 16.89 -7.63 -1.61
C SER A 175 18.33 -7.59 -1.07
N LEU A 176 18.47 -7.57 0.26
CA LEU A 176 19.76 -7.54 0.94
C LEU A 176 20.49 -8.89 0.78
N GLN A 177 19.79 -10.00 0.94
CA GLN A 177 20.34 -11.34 0.70
C GLN A 177 20.81 -11.51 -0.75
N SER A 178 20.01 -11.06 -1.72
CA SER A 178 20.38 -11.07 -3.15
C SER A 178 21.65 -10.24 -3.42
N ARG A 179 21.80 -9.09 -2.74
CA ARG A 179 23.02 -8.27 -2.86
C ARG A 179 24.24 -9.00 -2.31
N TYR A 180 24.16 -9.56 -1.11
CA TYR A 180 25.26 -10.30 -0.50
C TYR A 180 25.63 -11.56 -1.30
N ALA A 181 24.66 -12.29 -1.84
CA ALA A 181 24.93 -13.44 -2.69
C ALA A 181 25.74 -13.04 -3.94
N ARG A 182 25.39 -11.92 -4.58
CA ARG A 182 26.14 -11.38 -5.73
C ARG A 182 27.56 -10.98 -5.35
N GLU A 183 27.74 -10.31 -4.22
CA GLU A 183 29.06 -9.93 -3.71
C GLU A 183 29.94 -11.15 -3.40
N LEU A 184 29.36 -12.18 -2.77
CA LEU A 184 30.03 -13.45 -2.49
C LEU A 184 30.48 -14.16 -3.76
N THR A 185 29.61 -14.25 -4.78
CA THR A 185 29.98 -14.87 -6.06
C THR A 185 31.09 -14.09 -6.75
N ALA A 186 30.98 -12.76 -6.84
CA ALA A 186 32.03 -11.93 -7.44
C ALA A 186 33.36 -12.03 -6.68
N MET A 187 33.31 -12.17 -5.35
CA MET A 187 34.49 -12.38 -4.53
C MET A 187 35.11 -13.75 -4.79
N LYS A 188 34.31 -14.83 -4.81
CA LYS A 188 34.77 -16.19 -5.17
C LYS A 188 35.45 -16.20 -6.54
N ASP A 189 34.83 -15.64 -7.57
CA ASP A 189 35.38 -15.56 -8.92
C ASP A 189 36.74 -14.84 -8.95
N ARG A 190 36.89 -13.75 -8.17
CA ARG A 190 38.17 -13.02 -8.06
C ARG A 190 39.24 -13.88 -7.40
N TYR A 191 38.91 -14.61 -6.34
CA TYR A 191 39.86 -15.49 -5.66
C TYR A 191 40.23 -16.70 -6.51
N GLU A 192 39.28 -17.35 -7.18
CA GLU A 192 39.56 -18.46 -8.09
C GLU A 192 40.50 -18.04 -9.22
N LYS A 193 40.26 -16.87 -9.85
CA LYS A 193 41.15 -16.31 -10.87
C LYS A 193 42.55 -16.01 -10.32
N LYS A 194 42.65 -15.49 -9.09
CA LYS A 194 43.96 -15.26 -8.42
C LYS A 194 44.70 -16.56 -8.16
N PHE A 195 44.02 -17.58 -7.63
CA PHE A 195 44.61 -18.89 -7.36
C PHE A 195 45.09 -19.55 -8.66
N ALA A 196 44.27 -19.59 -9.69
CA ALA A 196 44.64 -20.14 -10.99
C ALA A 196 45.85 -19.40 -11.61
N GLY A 197 45.92 -18.07 -11.45
CA GLY A 197 47.08 -17.28 -11.90
C GLY A 197 48.36 -17.61 -11.11
N MET A 198 48.22 -17.80 -9.79
CA MET A 198 49.34 -18.15 -8.90
C MET A 198 49.87 -19.55 -9.19
N GLU A 199 48.98 -20.52 -9.43
CA GLU A 199 49.33 -21.90 -9.81
C GLU A 199 50.09 -21.93 -11.14
N LYS A 200 49.62 -21.20 -12.16
CA LYS A 200 50.34 -21.06 -13.44
C LYS A 200 51.74 -20.48 -13.26
N LYS A 201 51.88 -19.46 -12.41
CA LYS A 201 53.17 -18.83 -12.10
C LYS A 201 54.10 -19.81 -11.38
N TYR A 202 53.57 -20.55 -10.41
CA TYR A 202 54.30 -21.56 -9.66
C TYR A 202 54.82 -22.67 -10.60
N ASN A 203 53.98 -23.20 -11.48
CA ASN A 203 54.36 -24.23 -12.45
C ASN A 203 55.45 -23.74 -13.40
N LYS A 204 55.30 -22.53 -13.95
CA LYS A 204 56.31 -21.92 -14.84
C LYS A 204 57.66 -21.74 -14.13
N ASN A 205 57.65 -21.26 -12.89
CA ASN A 205 58.87 -21.11 -12.10
C ASN A 205 59.54 -22.45 -11.82
N THR A 206 58.74 -23.47 -11.48
CA THR A 206 59.22 -24.83 -11.23
C THR A 206 59.87 -25.44 -12.47
N GLU A 207 59.29 -25.27 -13.65
CA GLU A 207 59.90 -25.70 -14.92
C GLU A 207 61.20 -24.96 -15.24
N THR A 208 61.23 -23.65 -14.98
CA THR A 208 62.42 -22.82 -15.20
C THR A 208 63.56 -23.26 -14.27
N LEU A 209 63.26 -23.49 -12.99
CA LEU A 209 64.19 -24.05 -12.01
C LEU A 209 64.69 -25.44 -12.43
N LYS A 210 63.80 -26.35 -12.86
CA LYS A 210 64.19 -27.66 -13.39
C LYS A 210 65.15 -27.54 -14.58
N LYS A 211 64.92 -26.59 -15.50
CA LYS A 211 65.84 -26.32 -16.62
C LYS A 211 67.19 -25.82 -16.12
N GLN A 212 67.20 -24.85 -15.20
CA GLN A 212 68.43 -24.32 -14.61
C GLN A 212 69.23 -25.41 -13.89
N VAL A 213 68.58 -26.26 -13.10
CA VAL A 213 69.21 -27.41 -12.42
C VAL A 213 69.85 -28.37 -13.43
N ARG A 214 69.15 -28.72 -14.53
CA ARG A 214 69.73 -29.56 -15.59
C ARG A 214 70.93 -28.92 -16.27
N THR A 215 70.88 -27.60 -16.52
CA THR A 215 72.00 -26.86 -17.09
C THR A 215 73.20 -26.82 -16.15
N LEU A 216 72.96 -26.65 -14.84
CA LEU A 216 74.00 -26.68 -13.82
C LEU A 216 74.62 -28.07 -13.67
N HIS A 217 73.82 -29.14 -13.64
CA HIS A 217 74.35 -30.52 -13.64
C HIS A 217 75.19 -30.82 -14.88
N LYS A 218 74.73 -30.46 -16.08
CA LYS A 218 75.54 -30.62 -17.31
C LYS A 218 76.87 -29.86 -17.27
N LYS A 219 76.89 -28.68 -16.63
CA LYS A 219 78.13 -27.92 -16.46
C LYS A 219 79.07 -28.59 -15.47
N LEU A 220 78.55 -29.12 -14.36
CA LEU A 220 79.30 -29.88 -13.36
C LEU A 220 79.89 -31.16 -13.97
N ASP A 221 79.08 -31.97 -14.65
CA ASP A 221 79.52 -33.22 -15.27
C ASP A 221 80.55 -32.98 -16.40
N GLY A 222 80.40 -31.89 -17.17
CA GLY A 222 81.35 -31.51 -18.22
C GLY A 222 82.66 -30.87 -17.69
N SER A 223 82.67 -30.37 -16.45
CA SER A 223 83.90 -29.89 -15.80
C SER A 223 84.71 -31.01 -15.13
N ASP A 224 84.11 -32.15 -14.83
CA ASP A 224 84.83 -33.33 -14.32
C ASP A 224 85.53 -34.14 -15.43
N GLU A 225 85.13 -34.00 -16.70
CA GLU A 225 85.83 -34.60 -17.86
C GLU A 225 87.05 -33.79 -18.34
N SER A 226 87.36 -32.66 -17.70
CA SER A 226 88.43 -31.73 -18.10
C SER A 226 89.60 -31.65 -17.11
N SER A 227 89.77 -32.63 -16.21
CA SER A 227 90.92 -32.75 -15.28
C SER A 227 91.67 -34.06 -15.47
#